data_AF-A0A7M7K9P9-F1
#
_entry.id   AF-A0A7M7K9P9-F1
#
_cell.length_a   1.000
_cell.length_b   1.000
_cell.length_c   1.000
_cell.angle_alpha   90.00
_cell.angle_beta   90.00
_cell.angle_gamma   90.00
#
_symmetry.space_group_name_H-M   'P 1'
#
loop_
_entity.id
_entity.type
_entity.pdbx_description
1 polymer ?
#
loop_
_entity_poly.entity_id
_entity_poly.type
_entity_poly.pdbx_seq_one_letter_code
_entity_poly.pdbx_strand_id
1 'polypeptide(L)'
;MSKDRYNVFASRENYNNLVNRLRAIKRGHDLLEQKAESLTIRLREYEKIYRTKKTEMISVFTTAMMAIAEAKYVNSHFTQSVINGYVDRAFVTVKSHQSQVAGVHVVDFQVYRKEFEHDPFALIGLSRGGQKLKAVRQCFAKLIDLCVTVTSVQKIEKDLAQALQSTNRRMKALETFIIPRFENTIRHIQEELDELDRESFARIKLIQKKKMHHFTKEDTDRYSTGYSCPKSRREDDDCTTSSLTGSGSSCVIPRCIRGEVHDDLKYPSDITLRNEILDLLHNEEDLDIIF
;
A
#
# COMPACT_ATOMS: atom_id res chain seq x y z
N MET A 1 27.81 1.09 13.75
CA MET A 1 26.47 1.05 14.38
C MET A 1 25.65 2.36 14.25
N SER A 2 26.12 3.38 13.49
CA SER A 2 25.40 4.66 13.35
C SER A 2 24.20 4.65 12.37
N LYS A 3 23.91 3.54 11.68
CA LYS A 3 22.92 3.53 10.58
C LYS A 3 21.48 3.21 11.01
N ASP A 4 21.26 2.70 12.22
CA ASP A 4 19.94 2.21 12.67
C ASP A 4 19.13 3.23 13.49
N ARG A 5 19.56 4.49 13.51
CA ARG A 5 18.86 5.59 14.19
C ARG A 5 18.78 6.84 13.32
N TYR A 6 17.86 7.75 13.67
CA TYR A 6 17.79 9.08 13.07
C TYR A 6 18.67 10.05 13.87
N ASN A 7 19.31 10.99 13.18
CA ASN A 7 20.11 12.03 13.83
C ASN A 7 19.18 13.15 14.32
N VAL A 8 18.80 13.09 15.60
CA VAL A 8 17.90 14.07 16.22
C VAL A 8 18.42 14.40 17.61
N PHE A 9 18.37 15.67 18.00
CA PHE A 9 18.76 16.10 19.34
C PHE A 9 17.76 15.60 20.39
N ALA A 10 18.24 15.15 21.55
CA ALA A 10 17.40 14.68 22.65
C ALA A 10 16.68 15.85 23.32
N SER A 11 15.38 16.00 23.03
CA SER A 11 14.49 16.97 23.68
C SER A 11 13.10 16.37 23.88
N ARG A 12 12.37 16.84 24.89
CA ARG A 12 10.98 16.40 25.16
C ARG A 12 10.06 16.64 23.96
N GLU A 13 10.26 17.74 23.24
CA GLU A 13 9.49 18.05 22.03
C GLU A 13 9.79 17.06 20.89
N ASN A 14 11.06 16.74 20.66
CA ASN A 14 11.44 15.76 19.65
C ASN A 14 10.92 14.36 20.00
N TYR A 15 10.89 13.99 21.29
CA TYR A 15 10.30 12.74 21.76
C TYR A 15 8.81 12.64 21.37
N ASN A 16 8.01 13.66 21.70
CA ASN A 16 6.59 13.70 21.36
C ASN A 16 6.35 13.61 19.84
N ASN A 17 7.15 14.34 19.05
CA ASN A 17 7.07 14.32 17.60
C ASN A 17 7.38 12.92 17.02
N LEU A 18 8.39 12.22 17.55
CA LEU A 18 8.74 10.86 17.09
C LEU A 18 7.68 9.82 17.50
N VAL A 19 7.12 9.91 18.71
CA VAL A 19 6.02 9.02 19.14
C VAL A 19 4.77 9.21 18.29
N ASN A 20 4.45 10.46 17.94
CA ASN A 20 3.32 10.76 17.05
C ASN A 20 3.55 10.20 15.63
N ARG A 21 4.78 10.34 15.10
CA ARG A 21 5.18 9.75 13.82
C ARG A 21 5.11 8.22 13.86
N LEU A 22 5.59 7.58 14.92
CA LEU A 22 5.52 6.12 15.07
C LEU A 22 4.06 5.63 15.07
N ARG A 23 3.16 6.33 15.78
CA ARG A 23 1.72 6.02 15.75
C ARG A 23 1.10 6.24 14.37
N ALA A 24 1.54 7.24 13.61
CA ALA A 24 1.09 7.45 12.23
C ALA A 24 1.60 6.34 11.29
N ILE A 25 2.84 5.91 11.46
CA ILE A 25 3.46 4.83 10.68
C ILE A 25 2.77 3.49 10.93
N LYS A 26 2.47 3.14 12.18
CA LYS A 26 1.74 1.91 12.52
C LYS A 26 0.35 1.90 11.87
N ARG A 27 -0.41 2.98 12.00
CA ARG A 27 -1.69 3.15 11.27
C ARG A 27 -1.53 3.08 9.74
N GLY A 28 -0.46 3.65 9.20
CA GLY A 28 -0.16 3.58 7.76
C GLY A 28 0.15 2.17 7.27
N HIS A 29 0.77 1.34 8.11
CA HIS A 29 1.02 -0.08 7.81
C HIS A 29 -0.30 -0.85 7.76
N ASP A 30 -1.18 -0.70 8.76
CA ASP A 30 -2.51 -1.34 8.78
C ASP A 30 -3.35 -0.98 7.52
N LEU A 31 -3.29 0.28 7.08
CA LEU A 31 -3.99 0.73 5.87
C LEU A 31 -3.42 0.13 4.58
N LEU A 32 -2.09 -0.05 4.51
CA LEU A 32 -1.45 -0.66 3.35
C LEU A 32 -1.73 -2.16 3.28
N GLU A 33 -1.86 -2.82 4.42
CA GLU A 33 -2.28 -4.22 4.53
C GLU A 33 -3.70 -4.42 3.97
N GLN A 34 -4.66 -3.61 4.44
CA GLN A 34 -6.04 -3.62 3.91
C GLN A 34 -6.09 -3.34 2.40
N LYS A 35 -5.26 -2.40 1.92
CA LYS A 35 -5.16 -2.13 0.47
C LYS A 35 -4.61 -3.34 -0.28
N ALA A 36 -3.57 -3.98 0.22
CA ALA A 36 -2.97 -5.16 -0.41
C ALA A 36 -3.99 -6.32 -0.49
N GLU A 37 -4.76 -6.56 0.58
CA GLU A 37 -5.83 -7.56 0.59
C GLU A 37 -6.89 -7.25 -0.49
N SER A 38 -7.40 -6.03 -0.53
CA SER A 38 -8.39 -5.63 -1.55
C SER A 38 -7.88 -5.82 -2.99
N LEU A 39 -6.60 -5.53 -3.24
CA LEU A 39 -5.98 -5.71 -4.56
C LEU A 39 -5.84 -7.19 -4.93
N THR A 40 -5.50 -8.06 -3.98
CA THR A 40 -5.40 -9.50 -4.24
C THR A 40 -6.74 -10.13 -4.61
N ILE A 41 -7.83 -9.70 -3.97
CA ILE A 41 -9.19 -10.14 -4.29
C ILE A 41 -9.53 -9.74 -5.74
N ARG A 42 -9.32 -8.47 -6.10
CA ARG A 42 -9.59 -7.98 -7.46
C ARG A 42 -8.75 -8.67 -8.52
N LEU A 43 -7.47 -8.92 -8.23
CA LEU A 43 -6.58 -9.60 -9.16
C LEU A 43 -7.11 -11.01 -9.50
N ARG A 44 -7.57 -11.77 -8.49
CA ARG A 44 -8.21 -13.09 -8.72
C ARG A 44 -9.51 -13.00 -9.54
N GLU A 45 -10.31 -11.95 -9.35
CA GLU A 45 -11.51 -11.72 -10.15
C GLU A 45 -11.15 -11.53 -11.64
N TYR A 46 -10.15 -10.69 -11.93
CA TYR A 46 -9.70 -10.43 -13.30
C TYR A 46 -9.01 -11.65 -13.93
N GLU A 47 -8.20 -12.40 -13.19
CA GLU A 47 -7.62 -13.67 -13.66
C GLU A 47 -8.71 -14.65 -14.12
N LYS A 48 -9.81 -14.76 -13.35
CA LYS A 48 -10.95 -15.62 -13.72
C LYS A 48 -11.60 -15.15 -15.02
N ILE A 49 -11.85 -13.85 -15.14
CA ILE A 49 -12.45 -13.24 -16.35
C ILE A 49 -11.54 -13.45 -17.56
N TYR A 50 -10.23 -13.24 -17.40
CA TYR A 50 -9.23 -13.43 -18.42
C TYR A 50 -9.23 -14.86 -18.95
N ARG A 51 -9.20 -15.87 -18.07
CA ARG A 51 -9.24 -17.29 -18.48
C ARG A 51 -10.49 -17.62 -19.30
N THR A 52 -11.67 -17.15 -18.88
CA THR A 52 -12.92 -17.36 -19.62
C THR A 52 -12.87 -16.70 -21.00
N LYS A 53 -12.43 -15.43 -21.07
CA LYS A 53 -12.36 -14.68 -22.33
C LYS A 53 -11.28 -15.17 -23.29
N LYS A 54 -10.14 -15.62 -22.77
CA LYS A 54 -9.07 -16.25 -23.56
C LYS A 54 -9.57 -17.53 -24.23
N THR A 55 -10.32 -18.36 -23.50
CA THR A 55 -10.92 -19.59 -24.05
C THR A 55 -11.93 -19.26 -25.16
N GLU A 56 -12.81 -18.28 -24.93
CA GLU A 56 -13.77 -17.79 -25.93
C GLU A 56 -13.05 -17.29 -27.19
N MET A 57 -12.02 -16.46 -27.02
CA MET A 57 -11.21 -15.93 -28.12
C MET A 57 -10.55 -17.04 -28.94
N ILE A 58 -9.97 -18.06 -28.30
CA ILE A 58 -9.34 -19.19 -29.00
C ILE A 58 -10.37 -19.92 -29.88
N SER A 59 -11.58 -20.14 -29.38
CA SER A 59 -12.64 -20.82 -30.16
C SER A 59 -13.08 -20.01 -31.40
N VAL A 60 -13.15 -18.68 -31.28
CA VAL A 60 -13.50 -17.80 -32.39
C VAL A 60 -12.34 -17.67 -33.38
N PHE A 61 -11.10 -17.67 -32.88
CA PHE A 61 -9.90 -17.63 -33.69
C PHE A 61 -9.78 -18.86 -34.59
N THR A 62 -9.97 -20.06 -34.04
CA THR A 62 -9.94 -21.30 -34.85
C THR A 62 -11.02 -21.29 -35.93
N THR A 63 -12.23 -20.86 -35.60
CA THR A 63 -13.34 -20.69 -36.55
C THR A 63 -13.00 -19.67 -37.64
N ALA A 64 -12.41 -18.54 -37.27
CA ALA A 64 -12.00 -17.49 -38.21
C ALA A 64 -10.89 -17.97 -39.17
N MET A 65 -9.92 -18.74 -38.66
CA MET A 65 -8.85 -19.32 -39.47
C MET A 65 -9.37 -20.39 -40.44
N MET A 66 -10.33 -21.22 -40.02
CA MET A 66 -11.02 -22.14 -40.92
C MET A 66 -11.77 -21.40 -42.02
N ALA A 67 -12.49 -20.31 -41.69
CA ALA A 67 -13.19 -19.50 -42.68
C ALA A 67 -12.22 -18.89 -43.72
N ILE A 68 -11.02 -18.47 -43.31
CA ILE A 68 -9.97 -18.03 -44.25
C ILE A 68 -9.51 -19.18 -45.15
N ALA A 69 -9.31 -20.38 -44.60
CA ALA A 69 -8.89 -21.52 -45.39
C ALA A 69 -9.92 -21.86 -46.48
N GLU A 70 -11.21 -21.81 -46.16
CA GLU A 70 -12.30 -21.96 -47.14
C GLU A 70 -12.27 -20.85 -48.20
N ALA A 71 -12.09 -19.59 -47.79
CA ALA A 71 -12.00 -18.48 -48.73
C ALA A 71 -10.79 -18.61 -49.66
N LYS A 72 -9.64 -19.06 -49.15
CA LYS A 72 -8.41 -19.31 -49.94
C LYS A 72 -8.57 -20.46 -50.91
N TYR A 73 -9.33 -21.50 -50.54
CA TYR A 73 -9.65 -22.61 -51.43
C TYR A 73 -10.48 -22.15 -52.63
N VAL A 74 -11.48 -21.30 -52.41
CA VAL A 74 -12.34 -20.77 -53.49
C VAL A 74 -11.62 -19.71 -54.33
N ASN A 75 -10.81 -18.86 -53.70
CA ASN A 75 -10.05 -17.82 -54.37
C ASN A 75 -8.63 -17.79 -53.81
N SER A 76 -7.66 -18.28 -54.59
CA SER A 76 -6.28 -18.38 -54.11
C SER A 76 -5.58 -17.01 -53.97
N HIS A 77 -6.03 -15.97 -54.67
CA HIS A 77 -5.26 -14.73 -54.86
C HIS A 77 -5.88 -13.48 -54.19
N PHE A 78 -6.96 -13.60 -53.41
CA PHE A 78 -7.62 -12.43 -52.82
C PHE A 78 -6.77 -11.69 -51.77
N THR A 79 -5.80 -12.36 -51.14
CA THR A 79 -4.97 -11.79 -50.06
C THR A 79 -4.16 -10.58 -50.55
N GLN A 80 -3.54 -10.69 -51.72
CA GLN A 80 -2.78 -9.58 -52.32
C GLN A 80 -3.68 -8.40 -52.65
N SER A 81 -4.92 -8.65 -53.09
CA SER A 81 -5.91 -7.59 -53.37
C SER A 81 -6.34 -6.86 -52.11
N VAL A 82 -6.50 -7.57 -50.99
CA VAL A 82 -6.83 -6.96 -49.68
C VAL A 82 -5.68 -6.11 -49.16
N ILE A 83 -4.44 -6.64 -49.25
CA ILE A 83 -3.23 -5.94 -48.78
C ILE A 83 -3.01 -4.66 -49.60
N ASN A 84 -2.99 -4.75 -50.93
CA ASN A 84 -2.68 -3.60 -51.78
C ASN A 84 -3.79 -2.56 -51.81
N GLY A 85 -5.04 -2.94 -51.55
CA GLY A 85 -6.18 -2.05 -51.67
C GLY A 85 -6.38 -1.07 -50.50
N TYR A 86 -5.99 -1.42 -49.28
CA TYR A 86 -6.60 -0.78 -48.09
C TYR A 86 -5.64 -0.50 -46.91
N VAL A 87 -4.35 -0.23 -47.17
CA VAL A 87 -3.35 0.08 -46.12
C VAL A 87 -3.53 1.47 -45.49
N ASP A 88 -4.22 2.39 -46.17
CA ASP A 88 -4.13 3.82 -45.85
C ASP A 88 -5.03 4.27 -44.68
N ARG A 89 -6.11 3.51 -44.35
CA ARG A 89 -7.07 3.88 -43.29
C ARG A 89 -7.59 2.67 -42.51
N ALA A 90 -7.51 2.75 -41.18
CA ALA A 90 -8.06 1.73 -40.28
C ALA A 90 -9.58 1.85 -40.12
N PHE A 91 -10.30 0.72 -40.26
CA PHE A 91 -11.75 0.64 -40.06
C PHE A 91 -12.13 0.57 -38.58
N VAL A 92 -11.37 -0.21 -37.80
CA VAL A 92 -11.52 -0.34 -36.36
C VAL A 92 -10.38 0.42 -35.69
N THR A 93 -10.72 1.32 -34.78
CA THR A 93 -9.74 2.05 -33.96
C THR A 93 -10.01 1.74 -32.50
N VAL A 94 -8.95 1.76 -31.69
CA VAL A 94 -9.05 1.54 -30.25
C VAL A 94 -8.79 2.85 -29.53
N LYS A 95 -9.64 3.18 -28.55
CA LYS A 95 -9.44 4.33 -27.67
C LYS A 95 -9.14 3.84 -26.27
N SER A 96 -8.18 4.49 -25.61
CA SER A 96 -7.90 4.26 -24.20
C SER A 96 -8.88 5.05 -23.33
N HIS A 97 -9.34 4.41 -22.28
CA HIS A 97 -10.22 4.96 -21.26
C HIS A 97 -9.59 4.72 -19.89
N GLN A 98 -9.52 5.76 -19.05
CA GLN A 98 -9.00 5.60 -17.69
C GLN A 98 -10.12 5.20 -16.74
N SER A 99 -9.95 4.09 -16.04
CA SER A 99 -10.85 3.60 -14.99
C SER A 99 -10.13 3.54 -13.65
N GLN A 100 -10.89 3.43 -12.55
CA GLN A 100 -10.33 3.34 -11.20
C GLN A 100 -10.81 2.05 -10.53
N VAL A 101 -9.86 1.20 -10.14
CA VAL A 101 -10.10 -0.07 -9.45
C VAL A 101 -9.31 -0.09 -8.16
N ALA A 102 -9.97 -0.27 -7.01
CA ALA A 102 -9.34 -0.31 -5.67
C ALA A 102 -8.37 0.86 -5.39
N GLY A 103 -8.67 2.06 -5.91
CA GLY A 103 -7.82 3.24 -5.74
C GLY A 103 -6.53 3.24 -6.58
N VAL A 104 -6.46 2.41 -7.62
CA VAL A 104 -5.40 2.44 -8.65
C VAL A 104 -6.05 2.89 -9.96
N HIS A 105 -5.40 3.81 -10.68
CA HIS A 105 -5.81 4.22 -12.03
C HIS A 105 -5.33 3.17 -13.02
N VAL A 106 -6.26 2.64 -13.80
CA VAL A 106 -6.01 1.58 -14.76
C VAL A 106 -6.49 2.01 -16.14
N VAL A 107 -5.84 1.53 -17.18
CA VAL A 107 -6.24 1.80 -18.57
C VAL A 107 -7.07 0.65 -19.10
N ASP A 108 -8.26 0.98 -19.59
CA ASP A 108 -9.18 0.10 -20.32
C ASP A 108 -9.20 0.50 -21.80
N PHE A 109 -9.45 -0.46 -22.69
CA PHE A 109 -9.54 -0.23 -24.12
C PHE A 109 -10.96 -0.47 -24.62
N GLN A 110 -11.46 0.51 -25.40
CA GLN A 110 -12.76 0.43 -26.03
C GLN A 110 -12.62 0.45 -27.55
N VAL A 111 -13.40 -0.41 -28.20
CA VAL A 111 -13.45 -0.50 -29.66
C VAL A 111 -14.31 0.65 -30.20
N TYR A 112 -13.71 1.48 -31.05
CA TYR A 112 -14.39 2.55 -31.77
C TYR A 112 -14.38 2.27 -33.27
N ARG A 113 -15.55 1.98 -33.82
CA ARG A 113 -15.75 1.81 -35.26
C ARG A 113 -16.07 3.17 -35.87
N LYS A 114 -15.28 3.59 -36.85
CA LYS A 114 -15.60 4.79 -37.63
C LYS A 114 -16.70 4.44 -38.61
N GLU A 115 -17.71 5.29 -38.71
CA GLU A 115 -18.72 5.19 -39.76
C GLU A 115 -18.09 5.67 -41.07
N PHE A 116 -18.09 4.82 -42.09
CA PHE A 116 -17.62 5.16 -43.43
C PHE A 116 -18.84 5.31 -44.34
N GLU A 117 -18.84 6.36 -45.16
CA GLU A 117 -19.88 6.62 -46.16
C GLU A 117 -19.95 5.53 -47.25
N HIS A 118 -18.80 4.91 -47.55
CA HIS A 118 -18.70 3.78 -48.46
C HIS A 118 -17.88 2.65 -47.83
N ASP A 119 -18.35 1.41 -47.98
CA ASP A 119 -17.62 0.23 -47.51
C ASP A 119 -16.43 -0.05 -48.44
N PRO A 120 -15.17 0.12 -47.97
CA PRO A 120 -14.00 -0.08 -48.81
C PRO A 120 -13.93 -1.50 -49.39
N PHE A 121 -14.44 -2.50 -48.69
CA PHE A 121 -14.36 -3.89 -49.14
C PHE A 121 -15.50 -4.31 -50.08
N ALA A 122 -16.40 -3.41 -50.47
CA ALA A 122 -17.55 -3.75 -51.32
C ALA A 122 -17.12 -4.31 -52.69
N LEU A 123 -15.97 -3.87 -53.20
CA LEU A 123 -15.46 -4.30 -54.52
C LEU A 123 -14.62 -5.60 -54.45
N ILE A 124 -14.29 -6.10 -53.26
CA ILE A 124 -13.48 -7.31 -53.12
C ILE A 124 -14.36 -8.56 -53.23
N GLY A 125 -13.98 -9.48 -54.13
CA GLY A 125 -14.68 -10.75 -54.32
C GLY A 125 -15.85 -10.69 -55.30
N LEU A 126 -15.94 -9.66 -56.15
CA LEU A 126 -16.91 -9.60 -57.26
C LEU A 126 -16.74 -10.74 -58.26
N SER A 127 -15.50 -11.21 -58.49
CA SER A 127 -15.23 -12.27 -59.45
C SER A 127 -15.64 -13.65 -58.93
N ARG A 128 -15.03 -14.10 -57.83
CA ARG A 128 -15.26 -15.41 -57.20
C ARG A 128 -15.11 -15.31 -55.67
N GLY A 129 -16.01 -15.99 -54.96
CA GLY A 129 -15.89 -16.21 -53.51
C GLY A 129 -16.36 -15.08 -52.59
N GLY A 130 -17.09 -14.07 -53.10
CA GLY A 130 -17.57 -12.93 -52.31
C GLY A 130 -18.36 -13.30 -51.04
N GLN A 131 -19.18 -14.35 -51.07
CA GLN A 131 -19.92 -14.82 -49.90
C GLN A 131 -19.00 -15.35 -48.78
N LYS A 132 -17.96 -16.10 -49.15
CA LYS A 132 -16.96 -16.60 -48.19
C LYS A 132 -16.11 -15.47 -47.62
N LEU A 133 -15.77 -14.47 -48.43
CA LEU A 133 -15.08 -13.27 -47.98
C LEU A 133 -15.90 -12.44 -46.97
N LYS A 134 -17.21 -12.31 -47.20
CA LYS A 134 -18.13 -11.67 -46.24
C LYS A 134 -18.19 -12.44 -44.92
N ALA A 135 -18.25 -13.77 -44.96
CA ALA A 135 -18.23 -14.61 -43.77
C ALA A 135 -16.92 -14.46 -42.98
N VAL A 136 -15.76 -14.48 -43.67
CA VAL A 136 -14.45 -14.19 -43.08
C VAL A 136 -14.47 -12.83 -42.37
N ARG A 137 -14.93 -11.77 -43.02
CA ARG A 137 -14.99 -10.44 -42.41
C ARG A 137 -15.83 -10.43 -41.13
N GLN A 138 -16.97 -11.10 -41.12
CA GLN A 138 -17.83 -11.18 -39.94
C GLN A 138 -17.15 -11.92 -38.78
N CYS A 139 -16.46 -13.03 -39.06
CA CYS A 139 -15.68 -13.78 -38.06
C CYS A 139 -14.53 -12.93 -37.50
N PHE A 140 -13.77 -12.25 -38.36
CA PHE A 140 -12.65 -11.40 -37.94
C PHE A 140 -13.08 -10.14 -37.20
N ALA A 141 -14.23 -9.54 -37.56
CA ALA A 141 -14.77 -8.41 -36.81
C ALA A 141 -15.07 -8.81 -35.36
N LYS A 142 -15.70 -9.97 -35.15
CA LYS A 142 -15.95 -10.52 -33.81
C LYS A 142 -14.66 -10.88 -33.07
N LEU A 143 -13.68 -11.46 -33.79
CA LEU A 143 -12.38 -11.79 -33.22
C LEU A 143 -11.65 -10.54 -32.72
N ILE A 144 -11.60 -9.47 -33.51
CA ILE A 144 -10.96 -8.21 -33.11
C ILE A 144 -11.63 -7.61 -31.87
N ASP A 145 -12.96 -7.64 -31.80
CA ASP A 145 -13.69 -7.18 -30.61
C ASP A 145 -13.26 -7.99 -29.37
N LEU A 146 -13.18 -9.31 -29.47
CA LEU A 146 -12.73 -10.18 -28.37
C LEU A 146 -11.26 -9.95 -28.02
N CYS A 147 -10.37 -9.82 -29.00
CA CYS A 147 -8.95 -9.54 -28.77
C CYS A 147 -8.77 -8.25 -27.97
N VAL A 148 -9.46 -7.16 -28.33
CA VAL A 148 -9.40 -5.91 -27.58
C VAL A 148 -9.89 -6.09 -26.15
N THR A 149 -10.98 -6.83 -25.92
CA THR A 149 -11.47 -7.10 -24.55
C THR A 149 -10.48 -7.93 -23.73
N VAL A 150 -9.83 -8.93 -24.32
CA VAL A 150 -8.81 -9.74 -23.64
C VAL A 150 -7.59 -8.88 -23.29
N THR A 151 -7.13 -8.05 -24.23
CA THR A 151 -6.02 -7.13 -24.01
C THR A 151 -6.32 -6.10 -22.93
N SER A 152 -7.55 -5.57 -22.85
CA SER A 152 -7.98 -4.69 -21.75
C SER A 152 -7.84 -5.37 -20.40
N VAL A 153 -8.37 -6.59 -20.25
CA VAL A 153 -8.31 -7.34 -18.99
C VAL A 153 -6.86 -7.65 -18.62
N GLN A 154 -6.05 -8.09 -19.57
CA GLN A 154 -4.63 -8.40 -19.35
C GLN A 154 -3.85 -7.15 -18.91
N LYS A 155 -4.13 -6.00 -19.53
CA LYS A 155 -3.51 -4.74 -19.13
C LYS A 155 -3.89 -4.34 -17.72
N ILE A 156 -5.17 -4.47 -17.36
CA ILE A 156 -5.67 -4.22 -16.01
C ILE A 156 -4.97 -5.11 -14.99
N GLU A 157 -4.87 -6.41 -15.26
CA GLU A 157 -4.19 -7.38 -14.41
C GLU A 157 -2.72 -7.02 -14.17
N LYS A 158 -1.98 -6.65 -15.22
CA LYS A 158 -0.57 -6.23 -15.12
C LYS A 158 -0.38 -4.98 -14.28
N ASP A 159 -1.23 -3.97 -14.48
CA ASP A 159 -1.16 -2.71 -13.72
C ASP A 159 -1.50 -2.93 -12.23
N LEU A 160 -2.50 -3.79 -11.94
CA LEU A 160 -2.86 -4.17 -10.57
C LEU A 160 -1.75 -4.98 -9.89
N ALA A 161 -1.12 -5.92 -10.60
CA ALA A 161 0.00 -6.72 -10.09
C ALA A 161 1.21 -5.85 -9.74
N GLN A 162 1.56 -4.89 -10.60
CA GLN A 162 2.63 -3.93 -10.33
C GLN A 162 2.30 -3.06 -9.11
N ALA A 163 1.05 -2.58 -9.01
CA ALA A 163 0.59 -1.83 -7.85
C ALA A 163 0.74 -2.66 -6.58
N LEU A 164 0.25 -3.91 -6.55
CA LEU A 164 0.35 -4.84 -5.44
C LEU A 164 1.80 -5.08 -5.00
N GLN A 165 2.71 -5.31 -5.95
CA GLN A 165 4.13 -5.50 -5.64
C GLN A 165 4.72 -4.24 -4.98
N SER A 166 4.36 -3.06 -5.46
CA SER A 166 4.80 -1.79 -4.87
C SER A 166 4.28 -1.60 -3.45
N THR A 167 3.02 -1.96 -3.17
CA THR A 167 2.42 -1.89 -1.82
C THR A 167 3.11 -2.87 -0.87
N ASN A 168 3.34 -4.11 -1.31
CA ASN A 168 4.01 -5.13 -0.51
C ASN A 168 5.45 -4.74 -0.17
N ARG A 169 6.20 -4.18 -1.13
CA ARG A 169 7.55 -3.67 -0.88
C ARG A 169 7.54 -2.54 0.14
N ARG A 170 6.57 -1.61 0.06
CA ARG A 170 6.42 -0.50 1.02
C ARG A 170 6.06 -1.00 2.42
N MET A 171 5.08 -1.90 2.52
CA MET A 171 4.68 -2.53 3.78
C MET A 171 5.87 -3.24 4.45
N LYS A 172 6.63 -4.05 3.68
CA LYS A 172 7.81 -4.74 4.20
C LYS A 172 8.93 -3.79 4.63
N ALA A 173 9.12 -2.69 3.89
CA ALA A 173 10.09 -1.67 4.27
C ALA A 173 9.71 -0.97 5.58
N LEU A 174 8.40 -0.74 5.81
CA LEU A 174 7.92 -0.17 7.07
C LEU A 174 8.21 -1.08 8.25
N GLU A 175 7.88 -2.38 8.14
CA GLU A 175 8.13 -3.39 9.18
C GLU A 175 9.61 -3.57 9.48
N THR A 176 10.44 -3.71 8.44
CA THR A 176 11.82 -4.20 8.60
C THR A 176 12.80 -3.07 8.90
N PHE A 177 12.60 -1.90 8.29
CA PHE A 177 13.58 -0.80 8.38
C PHE A 177 13.04 0.39 9.16
N ILE A 178 11.82 0.83 8.90
CA ILE A 178 11.35 2.13 9.39
C ILE A 178 10.93 2.04 10.85
N ILE A 179 10.03 1.12 11.20
CA ILE A 179 9.52 0.95 12.57
C ILE A 179 10.67 0.72 13.57
N PRO A 180 11.62 -0.22 13.34
CA PRO A 180 12.72 -0.44 14.28
C PRO A 180 13.62 0.78 14.46
N ARG A 181 13.88 1.56 13.39
CA ARG A 181 14.70 2.78 13.48
C ARG A 181 14.05 3.86 14.33
N PHE A 182 12.72 4.01 14.23
CA PHE A 182 11.97 4.94 15.09
C PHE A 182 11.99 4.48 16.54
N GLU A 183 11.77 3.19 16.81
CA GLU A 183 11.79 2.64 18.17
C GLU A 183 13.17 2.77 18.83
N ASN A 184 14.25 2.51 18.09
CA ASN A 184 15.62 2.73 18.57
C ASN A 184 15.92 4.20 18.87
N THR A 185 15.43 5.12 18.03
CA THR A 185 15.63 6.57 18.22
C THR A 185 14.84 7.07 19.44
N ILE A 186 13.61 6.59 19.63
CA ILE A 186 12.78 6.93 20.80
C ILE A 186 13.46 6.45 22.08
N ARG A 187 13.97 5.21 22.10
CA ARG A 187 14.69 4.65 23.25
C ARG A 187 15.90 5.50 23.62
N HIS A 188 16.72 5.89 22.64
CA HIS A 188 17.88 6.74 22.86
C HIS A 188 17.48 8.10 23.49
N ILE A 189 16.44 8.76 22.99
CA ILE A 189 16.00 10.04 23.55
C ILE A 189 15.47 9.87 24.97
N GLN A 190 14.78 8.77 25.27
CA GLN A 190 14.34 8.47 26.64
C GLN A 190 15.53 8.31 27.59
N GLU A 191 16.54 7.53 27.19
CA GLU A 191 17.76 7.33 27.98
C GLU A 191 18.50 8.65 28.26
N GLU A 192 18.64 9.51 27.25
CA GLU A 192 19.29 10.84 27.39
C GLU A 192 18.48 11.79 28.29
N LEU A 193 17.15 11.82 28.14
CA LEU A 193 16.29 12.65 29.00
C LEU A 193 16.32 12.17 30.46
N ASP A 194 16.29 10.86 30.68
CA ASP A 194 16.38 10.28 32.02
C ASP A 194 17.74 10.59 32.67
N GLU A 195 18.83 10.59 31.92
CA GLU A 195 20.15 10.96 32.44
C GLU A 195 20.23 12.46 32.78
N LEU A 196 19.70 13.34 31.92
CA LEU A 196 19.61 14.78 32.21
C LEU A 196 18.74 15.08 33.44
N ASP A 197 17.63 14.36 33.61
CA ASP A 197 16.76 14.49 34.77
C ASP A 197 17.46 13.97 36.05
N ARG A 198 18.25 12.88 35.95
CA ARG A 198 19.10 12.38 37.06
C ARG A 198 20.16 13.38 37.49
N GLU A 199 20.90 13.97 36.55
CA GLU A 199 21.90 15.00 36.84
C GLU A 199 21.30 16.25 37.48
N SER A 200 20.14 16.67 36.98
CA SER A 200 19.39 17.82 37.51
C SER A 200 18.90 17.57 38.93
N PHE A 201 18.38 16.36 39.20
CA PHE A 201 17.95 15.95 40.53
C PHE A 201 19.13 15.92 41.53
N ALA A 202 20.28 15.38 41.13
CA ALA A 202 21.48 15.37 41.95
C ALA A 202 21.96 16.79 42.30
N ARG A 203 21.94 17.72 41.34
CA ARG A 203 22.25 19.14 41.57
C ARG A 203 21.32 19.78 42.59
N ILE A 204 20.01 19.62 42.44
CA ILE A 204 19.01 20.18 43.35
C ILE A 204 19.21 19.64 44.77
N LYS A 205 19.44 18.32 44.91
CA LYS A 205 19.68 17.67 46.20
C LYS A 205 20.91 18.24 46.91
N LEU A 206 22.00 18.50 46.19
CA LEU A 206 23.21 19.12 46.76
C LEU A 206 22.95 20.57 47.21
N ILE A 207 22.21 21.35 46.43
CA ILE A 207 21.85 22.73 46.79
C ILE A 207 20.95 22.75 48.04
N GLN A 208 19.96 21.87 48.12
CA GLN A 208 19.11 21.73 49.29
C GLN A 208 19.91 21.36 50.53
N LYS A 209 20.83 20.38 50.44
CA LYS A 209 21.74 20.03 51.54
C LYS A 209 22.59 21.22 51.99
N LYS A 210 23.13 22.00 51.06
CA LYS A 210 23.90 23.22 51.37
C LYS A 210 23.04 24.27 52.07
N LYS A 211 21.81 24.51 51.59
CA LYS A 211 20.86 25.43 52.24
C LYS A 211 20.52 24.99 53.66
N MET A 212 20.20 23.71 53.87
CA MET A 212 19.92 23.16 55.21
C MET A 212 21.12 23.30 56.16
N HIS A 213 22.35 23.06 55.66
CA HIS A 213 23.57 23.31 56.43
C HIS A 213 23.79 24.79 56.76
N HIS A 214 23.38 25.70 55.87
CA HIS A 214 23.47 27.14 56.13
C HIS A 214 22.45 27.57 57.20
N PHE A 215 21.20 27.14 57.08
CA PHE A 215 20.15 27.41 58.09
C PHE A 215 20.53 26.88 59.47
N THR A 216 21.00 25.63 59.56
CA THR A 216 21.45 25.05 60.84
C THR A 216 22.63 25.81 61.46
N LYS A 217 23.56 26.34 60.66
CA LYS A 217 24.66 27.19 61.15
C LYS A 217 24.16 28.56 61.64
N GLU A 218 23.28 29.21 60.88
CA GLU A 218 22.65 30.47 61.30
C GLU A 218 21.85 30.31 62.59
N ASP A 219 21.13 29.20 62.77
CA ASP A 219 20.41 28.88 63.99
C ASP A 219 21.37 28.68 65.19
N THR A 220 22.51 28.02 64.98
CA THR A 220 23.53 27.87 66.03
C THR A 220 24.22 29.20 66.36
N ASP A 221 24.44 30.07 65.38
CA ASP A 221 25.07 31.38 65.57
C ASP A 221 24.11 32.37 66.25
N ARG A 222 22.80 32.27 65.98
CA ARG A 222 21.76 33.00 66.72
C ARG A 222 21.65 32.56 68.19
N TYR A 223 21.92 31.30 68.50
CA TYR A 223 21.89 30.80 69.87
C TYR A 223 23.15 31.17 70.67
N SER A 224 24.31 31.30 70.02
CA SER A 224 25.57 31.69 70.68
C SER A 224 25.70 33.21 70.91
N THR A 225 25.05 34.03 70.08
CA THR A 225 25.02 35.49 70.20
C THR A 225 23.85 35.91 71.10
N GLY A 226 23.97 35.75 72.42
CA GLY A 226 22.90 36.08 73.36
C GLY A 226 22.40 37.53 73.28
N TYR A 227 21.24 37.74 72.66
CA TYR A 227 20.44 38.97 72.79
C TYR A 227 18.98 38.63 73.03
N SER A 228 18.41 39.29 74.04
CA SER A 228 17.01 39.21 74.43
C SER A 228 16.08 39.80 73.36
N CYS A 229 14.92 39.16 73.25
CA CYS A 229 13.80 39.47 72.35
C CYS A 229 13.24 40.90 72.52
N PRO A 230 12.65 41.48 71.46
CA PRO A 230 11.40 42.23 71.60
C PRO A 230 10.24 41.51 70.88
N LYS A 231 9.12 41.39 71.59
CA LYS A 231 7.86 40.82 71.09
C LYS A 231 7.26 41.67 69.97
N SER A 232 6.66 40.96 69.02
CA SER A 232 5.44 41.25 68.22
C SER A 232 5.64 41.42 66.71
N ARG A 233 5.30 40.36 65.97
CA ARG A 233 4.13 40.35 65.07
C ARG A 233 3.71 38.89 64.85
N ARG A 234 2.61 38.49 65.50
CA ARG A 234 1.74 37.44 64.99
C ARG A 234 0.86 38.13 63.96
N GLU A 235 0.95 37.71 62.71
CA GLU A 235 -0.08 37.87 61.68
C GLU A 235 0.10 36.66 60.75
N ASP A 236 -0.80 35.72 61.01
CA ASP A 236 -1.46 34.77 60.10
C ASP A 236 -0.68 33.57 59.55
N ASP A 237 -0.97 32.44 60.21
CA ASP A 237 -1.06 31.13 59.60
C ASP A 237 -1.98 31.17 58.38
N ASP A 238 -1.47 30.79 57.21
CA ASP A 238 -2.29 30.15 56.17
C ASP A 238 -1.67 28.80 55.82
N CYS A 239 -2.04 27.81 56.64
CA CYS A 239 -2.02 26.42 56.26
C CYS A 239 -3.34 26.11 55.55
N THR A 240 -3.33 26.13 54.21
CA THR A 240 -4.33 25.38 53.43
C THR A 240 -3.77 24.00 53.12
N THR A 241 -3.76 23.11 54.11
CA THR A 241 -3.89 21.68 53.86
C THR A 241 -5.37 21.33 53.88
N SER A 242 -5.99 21.26 52.71
CA SER A 242 -7.18 20.42 52.56
C SER A 242 -6.71 18.97 52.40
N SER A 243 -6.60 18.27 53.52
CA SER A 243 -6.73 16.82 53.53
C SER A 243 -8.22 16.49 53.39
N LEU A 244 -8.64 15.98 52.23
CA LEU A 244 -9.77 15.06 52.18
C LEU A 244 -9.23 13.66 52.46
N THR A 245 -9.59 13.18 53.65
CA THR A 245 -9.36 11.84 54.17
C THR A 245 -10.32 10.83 53.55
N GLY A 246 -9.86 9.57 53.49
CA GLY A 246 -10.69 8.37 53.34
C GLY A 246 -10.64 7.81 51.92
N SER A 247 -10.33 6.56 51.67
CA SER A 247 -10.24 5.37 52.52
C SER A 247 -9.53 4.30 51.70
N GLY A 248 -8.76 3.44 52.35
CA GLY A 248 -8.19 2.27 51.72
C GLY A 248 -9.27 1.37 51.12
N SER A 249 -9.08 0.98 49.87
CA SER A 249 -9.61 -0.27 49.33
C SER A 249 -8.73 -0.66 48.16
N SER A 250 -8.07 -1.80 48.34
CA SER A 250 -7.47 -2.63 47.31
C SER A 250 -8.23 -2.61 45.99
N CYS A 251 -7.55 -2.26 44.90
CA CYS A 251 -7.88 -2.62 43.52
C CYS A 251 -6.53 -2.68 42.80
N VAL A 252 -5.81 -3.80 42.87
CA VAL A 252 -5.87 -4.85 41.84
C VAL A 252 -6.03 -4.21 40.45
N ILE A 253 -4.92 -4.11 39.73
CA ILE A 253 -4.92 -3.89 38.28
C ILE A 253 -5.97 -4.84 37.69
N PRO A 254 -7.01 -4.37 37.00
CA PRO A 254 -7.94 -5.27 36.35
C PRO A 254 -7.18 -5.99 35.24
N ARG A 255 -6.82 -7.26 35.52
CA ARG A 255 -6.86 -8.32 34.52
C ARG A 255 -8.31 -8.37 34.01
N CYS A 256 -8.57 -7.79 32.85
CA CYS A 256 -9.60 -8.27 31.93
C CYS A 256 -8.87 -9.23 31.00
N ILE A 257 -8.82 -10.53 31.33
CA ILE A 257 -9.79 -11.57 30.94
C ILE A 257 -10.11 -11.50 29.44
N ARG A 258 -9.39 -12.37 28.72
CA ARG A 258 -9.89 -13.29 27.69
C ARG A 258 -10.98 -12.72 26.77
N GLY A 259 -10.54 -12.21 25.62
CA GLY A 259 -11.15 -12.64 24.37
C GLY A 259 -10.49 -13.95 23.98
N GLU A 260 -11.22 -15.05 24.14
CA GLU A 260 -10.88 -16.31 23.48
C GLU A 260 -10.92 -16.07 21.98
N VAL A 261 -9.77 -16.18 21.33
CA VAL A 261 -9.70 -16.39 19.88
C VAL A 261 -9.38 -17.87 19.70
N HIS A 262 -10.41 -18.70 19.82
CA HIS A 262 -10.46 -19.89 18.99
C HIS A 262 -10.86 -19.40 17.61
N ASP A 263 -9.91 -19.46 16.67
CA ASP A 263 -10.17 -20.12 15.41
C ASP A 263 -8.83 -20.46 14.74
N ASP A 264 -8.59 -21.76 14.75
CA ASP A 264 -7.63 -22.46 13.93
C ASP A 264 -7.92 -22.19 12.45
N LEU A 265 -7.25 -21.21 11.85
CA LEU A 265 -6.96 -21.23 10.42
C LEU A 265 -5.48 -20.95 10.23
N LYS A 266 -4.71 -21.99 10.54
CA LYS A 266 -3.37 -22.23 10.01
C LYS A 266 -3.49 -22.33 8.49
N TYR A 267 -3.57 -21.20 7.79
CA TYR A 267 -3.32 -21.19 6.36
C TYR A 267 -1.82 -21.31 6.15
N PRO A 268 -1.37 -22.31 5.37
CA PRO A 268 0.04 -22.62 5.24
C PRO A 268 0.79 -21.42 4.70
N SER A 269 1.94 -21.17 5.31
CA SER A 269 3.00 -20.34 4.78
C SER A 269 3.57 -20.97 3.51
N ASP A 270 2.80 -20.98 2.42
CA ASP A 270 3.29 -21.37 1.10
C ASP A 270 3.98 -20.16 0.47
N ILE A 271 5.12 -19.82 1.06
CA ILE A 271 6.13 -18.91 0.49
C ILE A 271 6.71 -19.51 -0.80
N THR A 272 6.54 -20.80 -1.02
CA THR A 272 6.91 -21.54 -2.24
C THR A 272 6.00 -21.23 -3.43
N LEU A 273 4.68 -21.10 -3.25
CA LEU A 273 3.75 -20.76 -4.34
C LEU A 273 3.88 -19.28 -4.79
N ARG A 274 4.36 -18.39 -3.92
CA ARG A 274 4.63 -16.97 -4.27
C ARG A 274 5.80 -16.81 -5.23
N ASN A 275 6.77 -17.71 -5.18
CA ASN A 275 7.90 -17.70 -6.11
C ASN A 275 7.53 -18.41 -7.41
N GLU A 276 6.72 -19.47 -7.36
CA GLU A 276 6.23 -20.13 -8.59
C GLU A 276 5.30 -19.23 -9.42
N ILE A 277 4.46 -18.38 -8.82
CA ILE A 277 3.62 -17.42 -9.56
C ILE A 277 4.46 -16.28 -10.18
N LEU A 278 5.55 -15.86 -9.51
CA LEU A 278 6.47 -14.84 -10.02
C LEU A 278 7.40 -15.40 -11.10
N ASP A 279 7.80 -16.66 -10.99
CA ASP A 279 8.59 -17.37 -12.00
C ASP A 279 7.72 -17.76 -13.21
N LEU A 280 6.42 -18.03 -13.04
CA LEU A 280 5.48 -18.21 -14.17
C LEU A 280 5.21 -16.90 -14.93
N LEU A 281 5.25 -15.75 -14.26
CA LEU A 281 5.14 -14.43 -14.90
C LEU A 281 6.38 -14.04 -15.71
N HIS A 282 7.57 -14.56 -15.37
CA HIS A 282 8.77 -14.37 -16.20
C HIS A 282 8.92 -15.44 -17.29
N ASN A 283 8.39 -16.65 -17.12
CA ASN A 283 8.45 -17.69 -18.16
C ASN A 283 7.41 -17.51 -19.28
N GLU A 284 6.35 -16.71 -19.09
CA GLU A 284 5.45 -16.32 -20.19
C GLU A 284 5.99 -15.14 -21.04
N GLU A 285 7.10 -14.50 -20.63
CA GLU A 285 7.73 -13.41 -21.42
C GLU A 285 8.50 -13.93 -22.67
N ASP A 286 8.67 -15.24 -22.83
CA ASP A 286 9.28 -15.84 -24.04
C ASP A 286 8.26 -16.18 -25.16
N LEU A 287 6.98 -15.83 -24.96
CA LEU A 287 5.97 -15.86 -26.03
C LEU A 287 5.64 -14.44 -26.52
N ASP A 288 6.65 -13.59 -26.63
CA ASP A 288 6.72 -12.56 -27.68
C ASP A 288 6.82 -13.25 -29.05
N ILE A 289 5.74 -13.91 -29.46
CA ILE A 289 5.47 -14.15 -30.88
C ILE A 289 4.71 -12.92 -31.37
N ILE A 290 5.51 -11.99 -31.88
CA ILE A 290 5.16 -11.13 -33.01
C ILE A 290 4.29 -11.95 -33.98
N PHE A 291 2.98 -11.65 -34.06
CA PHE A 291 2.13 -11.57 -35.26
C PHE A 291 0.65 -11.37 -34.87
#